data_AF-A0A967BVI0-F1
#
_entry.id   AF-A0A967BVI0-F1
#
_cell.length_a   1.000
_cell.length_b   1.000
_cell.length_c   1.000
_cell.angle_alpha   90.00
_cell.angle_beta   90.00
_cell.angle_gamma   90.00
#
_symmetry.space_group_name_H-M   'P 1'
#
loop_
_entity.id
_entity.type
_entity.pdbx_description
1 polymer ?
#
loop_
_entity_poly.entity_id
_entity_poly.type
_entity_poly.pdbx_seq_one_letter_code
_entity_poly.pdbx_strand_id
1 'polypeptide(L)'
;MKTLREKLTFILTALAYLLFHLGMAPGSGSILTGTIMALLHTLPYEIGFTYIVVVFIRRTSDNRWPPWDRVARIFFTIGIIAGLMYNLYGIGAREQRRLKQLKKTPTTLSSFRQDDNRKVPLYWA
;
A
#
# COMPACT_ATOMS: atom_id res chain seq x y z
N MET A 1 24.77 -22.86 14.72
CA MET A 1 25.37 -22.15 13.58
C MET A 1 24.26 -21.89 12.56
N LYS A 2 23.94 -20.63 12.23
CA LYS A 2 22.86 -20.34 11.28
C LYS A 2 23.30 -20.73 9.87
N THR A 3 22.57 -21.64 9.23
CA THR A 3 22.90 -22.13 7.88
C THR A 3 22.82 -20.98 6.86
N LEU A 4 23.55 -21.07 5.75
CA LEU A 4 23.56 -20.03 4.70
C LEU A 4 22.13 -19.74 4.17
N ARG A 5 21.29 -20.78 4.12
CA ARG A 5 19.85 -20.71 3.79
C ARG A 5 19.06 -19.86 4.77
N GLU A 6 19.30 -19.99 6.09
CA GLU A 6 18.59 -19.18 7.10
C GLU A 6 18.90 -17.69 6.96
N LYS A 7 20.17 -17.36 6.69
CA LYS A 7 20.58 -15.97 6.43
C LYS A 7 19.93 -15.43 5.17
N LEU A 8 19.93 -16.21 4.09
CA LEU A 8 19.34 -15.78 2.81
C LEU A 8 17.83 -15.55 2.95
N THR A 9 17.11 -16.49 3.57
CA THR A 9 15.66 -16.32 3.79
C THR A 9 15.34 -15.13 4.68
N PHE A 10 16.16 -14.87 5.71
CA PHE A 10 16.01 -13.69 6.56
C PHE A 10 16.18 -12.39 5.77
N ILE A 11 17.22 -12.29 4.94
CA ILE A 11 17.47 -11.14 4.07
C ILE A 11 16.31 -10.94 3.09
N LEU A 12 15.85 -12.02 2.46
CA LEU A 12 14.71 -11.97 1.54
C LEU A 12 13.43 -11.46 2.23
N THR A 13 13.16 -11.88 3.47
CA THR A 13 12.01 -11.37 4.22
C THR A 13 12.15 -9.88 4.58
N ALA A 14 13.35 -9.42 4.91
CA ALA A 14 13.60 -8.01 5.19
C ALA A 14 13.48 -7.14 3.93
N LEU A 15 13.96 -7.64 2.79
CA LEU A 15 13.80 -6.98 1.50
C LEU A 15 12.32 -6.91 1.07
N ALA A 16 11.58 -8.01 1.24
CA ALA A 16 10.14 -8.02 0.99
C ALA A 16 9.42 -7.01 1.88
N TYR A 17 9.73 -6.97 3.18
CA TYR A 17 9.20 -5.96 4.09
C TYR A 17 9.44 -4.52 3.57
N LEU A 18 10.65 -4.21 3.12
CA LEU A 18 10.95 -2.89 2.57
C LEU A 18 10.16 -2.63 1.27
N LEU A 19 10.07 -3.62 0.38
CA LEU A 19 9.34 -3.53 -0.88
C LEU A 19 7.85 -3.24 -0.67
N PHE A 20 7.21 -3.87 0.31
CA PHE A 20 5.80 -3.62 0.61
C PHE A 20 5.55 -2.27 1.29
N HIS A 21 6.60 -1.68 1.88
CA HIS A 21 6.56 -0.34 2.43
C HIS A 21 6.96 0.75 1.44
N LEU A 22 7.47 0.39 0.25
CA LEU A 22 7.74 1.37 -0.80
C LEU A 22 6.42 2.08 -1.14
N GLY A 23 6.35 3.35 -0.77
CA GLY A 23 5.15 4.17 -0.90
C GLY A 23 5.43 5.36 -1.79
N MET A 24 4.58 5.56 -2.81
CA MET A 24 4.57 6.82 -3.56
C MET A 24 3.82 7.87 -2.73
N ALA A 25 4.49 8.97 -2.36
CA ALA A 25 3.86 10.05 -1.61
C ALA A 25 2.67 10.67 -2.39
N PRO A 26 1.63 11.18 -1.73
CA PRO A 26 0.56 11.91 -2.42
C PRO A 26 1.10 13.20 -3.04
N GLY A 27 1.05 13.33 -4.37
CA GLY A 27 1.50 14.54 -5.10
C GLY A 27 2.91 14.41 -5.71
N SER A 28 3.71 15.48 -5.63
CA SER A 28 5.08 15.58 -6.16
C SER A 28 6.18 15.13 -5.18
N GLY A 29 5.81 14.43 -4.11
CA GLY A 29 6.77 13.96 -3.10
C GLY A 29 7.63 12.80 -3.59
N SER A 30 8.85 12.69 -3.05
CA SER A 30 9.77 11.58 -3.33
C SER A 30 9.23 10.24 -2.80
N ILE A 31 9.60 9.14 -3.47
CA ILE A 31 9.37 7.76 -3.03
C ILE A 31 9.92 7.56 -1.61
N LEU A 32 11.04 8.20 -1.28
CA LEU A 32 11.64 8.11 0.05
C LEU A 32 10.70 8.68 1.13
N THR A 33 10.13 9.86 0.89
CA THR A 33 9.19 10.49 1.82
C THR A 33 7.92 9.65 2.00
N GLY A 34 7.38 9.11 0.90
CA GLY A 34 6.19 8.26 0.94
C GLY A 34 6.45 6.96 1.71
N THR A 35 7.63 6.35 1.53
CA THR A 35 8.06 5.16 2.26
C THR A 35 8.23 5.43 3.75
N ILE A 36 8.85 6.56 4.13
CA ILE A 36 9.00 6.95 5.53
C ILE A 36 7.63 7.18 6.18
N MET A 37 6.70 7.84 5.49
CA MET A 37 5.36 8.04 6.01
C MET A 37 4.59 6.74 6.15
N ALA A 38 4.70 5.84 5.17
CA ALA A 38 4.11 4.51 5.25
C ALA A 38 4.62 3.76 6.48
N LEU A 39 5.94 3.71 6.67
CA LEU A 39 6.57 3.10 7.83
C LEU A 39 6.09 3.76 9.13
N LEU A 40 6.07 5.09 9.22
CA LEU A 40 5.66 5.79 10.43
C LEU A 40 4.21 5.48 10.82
N HIS A 41 3.33 5.29 9.84
CA HIS A 41 1.94 4.92 10.07
C HIS A 41 1.77 3.46 10.46
N THR A 42 2.59 2.53 9.96
CA THR A 42 2.44 1.10 10.24
C THR A 42 3.25 0.63 11.45
N LEU A 43 4.41 1.24 11.73
CA LEU A 43 5.36 0.82 12.76
C LEU A 43 4.73 0.61 14.15
N PRO A 44 3.91 1.55 14.68
CA PRO A 44 3.35 1.39 16.03
C PRO A 44 2.46 0.15 16.14
N TYR A 45 1.69 -0.13 15.09
CA TYR A 45 0.82 -1.31 15.03
C TYR A 45 1.64 -2.58 14.86
N GLU A 46 2.67 -2.57 14.02
CA GLU A 46 3.56 -3.71 13.81
C GLU A 46 4.28 -4.10 15.10
N ILE A 47 4.79 -3.13 15.84
CA ILE A 47 5.43 -3.36 17.15
C ILE A 47 4.43 -3.96 18.13
N GLY A 48 3.23 -3.38 18.22
CA GLY A 48 2.17 -3.86 19.12
C GLY A 48 1.75 -5.30 18.82
N PHE A 49 1.45 -5.61 17.55
CA PHE A 49 1.07 -6.96 17.13
C PHE A 49 2.21 -7.96 17.31
N THR A 50 3.45 -7.57 16.96
CA THR A 50 4.63 -8.41 17.18
C THR A 50 4.78 -8.73 18.66
N TYR A 51 4.63 -7.74 19.53
CA TYR A 51 4.70 -7.95 20.97
C TYR A 51 3.65 -8.95 21.47
N ILE A 52 2.39 -8.81 21.03
CA ILE A 52 1.32 -9.75 21.39
C ILE A 52 1.67 -11.18 20.96
N VAL A 53 2.12 -11.37 19.72
CA VAL A 53 2.50 -12.70 19.20
C VAL A 53 3.69 -13.27 19.97
N VAL A 54 4.71 -12.46 20.26
CA VAL A 54 5.89 -12.90 21.01
C VAL A 54 5.54 -13.29 22.45
N VAL A 55 4.67 -12.52 23.11
CA VAL A 55 4.16 -12.85 24.45
C VAL A 55 3.36 -14.14 24.43
N PHE A 56 2.54 -14.35 23.40
CA PHE A 56 1.79 -15.59 23.23
C PHE A 56 2.74 -16.79 23.07
N ILE A 57 3.73 -16.71 22.18
CA ILE A 57 4.74 -17.77 21.98
C ILE A 57 5.48 -18.05 23.28
N ARG A 58 5.92 -16.99 23.99
CA ARG A 58 6.59 -17.10 25.28
C ARG A 58 5.73 -17.90 26.26
N ARG A 59 4.44 -17.59 26.36
CA ARG A 59 3.51 -18.29 27.27
C ARG A 59 3.36 -19.78 26.94
N THR A 60 3.45 -20.15 25.67
CA THR A 60 3.36 -21.55 25.20
C THR A 60 4.69 -22.32 25.22
N SER A 61 5.83 -21.66 25.48
CA SER A 61 7.17 -22.25 25.39
C SER A 61 7.93 -22.13 26.73
N ASP A 62 7.31 -22.57 27.82
CA ASP A 62 7.86 -22.53 29.18
C ASP A 62 8.29 -21.14 29.65
N ASN A 63 7.58 -20.10 29.21
CA ASN A 63 7.87 -18.71 29.55
C ASN A 63 9.24 -18.18 29.06
N ARG A 64 9.90 -18.89 28.13
CA ARG A 64 11.17 -18.49 27.53
C ARG A 64 10.96 -17.54 26.35
N TRP A 65 11.79 -16.51 26.27
CA TRP A 65 11.74 -15.57 25.15
C TRP A 65 12.19 -16.25 23.85
N PRO A 66 11.46 -16.03 22.73
CA PRO A 66 11.89 -16.53 21.44
C PRO A 66 13.25 -15.94 21.02
N PRO A 67 14.06 -16.66 20.24
CA PRO A 67 15.27 -16.10 19.64
C PRO A 67 14.93 -14.85 18.82
N TRP A 68 15.79 -13.83 18.87
CA TRP A 68 15.62 -12.57 18.13
C TRP A 68 15.39 -12.76 16.62
N ASP A 69 15.96 -13.81 16.02
CA ASP A 69 15.71 -14.17 14.62
C ASP A 69 14.22 -14.41 14.34
N ARG A 70 13.55 -15.13 15.25
CA ARG A 70 12.13 -15.44 15.15
C ARG A 70 11.29 -14.19 15.39
N VAL A 71 11.67 -13.36 16.36
CA VAL A 71 10.99 -12.08 16.65
C VAL A 71 11.03 -11.17 15.42
N ALA A 72 12.20 -11.00 14.81
CA ALA A 72 12.36 -10.18 13.61
C ALA A 72 11.58 -10.74 12.41
N ARG A 73 11.53 -12.07 12.22
CA ARG A 73 10.69 -12.69 11.18
C ARG A 73 9.21 -12.42 11.41
N ILE A 74 8.73 -12.52 12.65
CA ILE A 74 7.33 -12.20 13.01
C ILE A 74 7.04 -10.73 12.67
N PHE A 75 7.93 -9.82 13.10
CA PHE A 75 7.84 -8.41 12.79
C PHE A 75 7.75 -8.15 11.28
N PHE A 76 8.65 -8.73 10.48
CA PHE A 76 8.62 -8.58 9.02
C PHE A 76 7.35 -9.14 8.41
N THR A 77 6.85 -10.30 8.86
CA THR A 77 5.61 -10.87 8.32
C THR A 77 4.40 -9.99 8.60
N ILE A 78 4.28 -9.46 9.82
CA ILE A 78 3.19 -8.54 10.18
C ILE A 78 3.30 -7.26 9.36
N GLY A 79 4.51 -6.72 9.23
CA GLY A 79 4.76 -5.53 8.44
C GLY A 79 4.52 -5.69 6.95
N ILE A 80 4.84 -6.83 6.35
CA ILE A 80 4.49 -7.11 4.95
C ILE A 80 2.98 -7.01 4.73
N ILE A 81 2.19 -7.57 5.65
CA ILE A 81 0.72 -7.51 5.59
C ILE A 81 0.25 -6.05 5.80
N ALA A 82 0.79 -5.35 6.79
CA ALA A 82 0.43 -3.98 7.10
C ALA A 82 0.77 -3.01 5.95
N GLY A 83 1.99 -3.09 5.41
CA GLY A 83 2.45 -2.32 4.27
C GLY A 83 1.62 -2.58 3.01
N LEU A 84 1.27 -3.85 2.74
CA LEU A 84 0.35 -4.19 1.64
C LEU A 84 -1.02 -3.54 1.82
N MET A 85 -1.61 -3.64 3.02
CA MET A 85 -2.92 -3.05 3.32
C MET A 85 -2.88 -1.52 3.20
N TYR A 86 -1.84 -0.88 3.71
CA TYR A 86 -1.64 0.57 3.61
C TYR A 86 -1.56 1.02 2.15
N ASN A 87 -0.75 0.34 1.34
CA ASN A 87 -0.59 0.66 -0.08
C ASN A 87 -1.88 0.41 -0.88
N LEU A 88 -2.58 -0.69 -0.61
CA LEU A 88 -3.86 -1.01 -1.25
C LEU A 88 -4.93 0.03 -0.92
N TYR A 89 -5.02 0.44 0.35
CA TYR A 89 -5.89 1.53 0.78
C TYR A 89 -5.56 2.84 0.07
N GLY A 90 -4.27 3.16 -0.05
CA GLY A 90 -3.79 4.34 -0.77
C GLY A 90 -4.18 4.35 -2.26
N ILE A 91 -4.08 3.20 -2.94
CA ILE A 91 -4.52 3.05 -4.34
C ILE A 91 -6.03 3.26 -4.45
N GLY A 92 -6.82 2.59 -3.62
CA GLY A 92 -8.28 2.73 -3.63
C GLY A 92 -8.75 4.17 -3.35
N ALA A 93 -8.13 4.83 -2.37
CA ALA A 93 -8.43 6.22 -2.05
C ALA A 93 -8.11 7.19 -3.20
N ARG A 94 -7.00 6.96 -3.94
CA ARG A 94 -6.65 7.75 -5.13
C ARG A 94 -7.68 7.57 -6.25
N GLU A 95 -8.10 6.33 -6.51
CA GLU A 95 -9.07 6.04 -7.56
C GLU A 95 -10.44 6.66 -7.26
N GLN A 96 -10.91 6.58 -6.02
CA GLN A 96 -12.16 7.24 -5.61
C GLN A 96 -12.10 8.77 -5.78
N ARG A 97 -10.94 9.39 -5.50
CA ARG A 97 -10.76 10.84 -5.74
C ARG A 97 -10.81 11.17 -7.22
N ARG A 98 -10.17 10.36 -8.07
CA ARG A 98 -10.22 10.49 -9.53
C ARG A 98 -11.65 10.39 -10.05
N LEU A 99 -12.42 9.39 -9.60
CA LEU A 99 -13.83 9.22 -9.99
C LEU A 99 -14.70 10.39 -9.52
N LYS A 100 -14.48 10.91 -8.30
CA LYS A 100 -15.17 12.10 -7.79
C LYS A 100 -14.83 13.36 -8.60
N GLN A 101 -13.57 13.51 -9.03
CA GLN A 101 -13.17 14.61 -9.91
C GLN A 101 -13.84 14.49 -11.27
N LEU A 102 -13.82 13.33 -11.90
CA LEU A 102 -14.51 13.07 -13.18
C LEU A 102 -16.02 13.34 -13.12
N LYS A 103 -16.67 13.05 -11.98
CA LYS A 103 -18.09 13.35 -11.76
C LYS A 103 -18.36 14.84 -11.49
N LYS A 104 -17.40 15.56 -10.93
CA LYS A 104 -17.50 17.01 -10.63
C LYS A 104 -17.19 17.88 -11.85
N THR A 105 -16.29 17.44 -12.72
CA THR A 105 -16.18 18.05 -14.04
C THR A 105 -17.50 17.77 -14.74
N PRO A 106 -18.29 18.78 -15.13
CA PRO A 106 -19.41 18.51 -16.02
C PRO A 106 -18.81 17.79 -17.21
N THR A 107 -19.40 16.67 -17.60
CA THR A 107 -19.17 16.10 -18.92
C THR A 107 -19.49 17.24 -19.88
N THR A 108 -18.50 18.01 -20.29
CA THR A 108 -18.47 18.60 -21.62
C THR A 108 -18.43 17.39 -22.53
N LEU A 109 -19.61 16.76 -22.67
CA LEU A 109 -20.04 16.23 -23.94
C LEU A 109 -19.56 17.29 -24.93
N SER A 110 -18.66 16.89 -25.82
CA SER A 110 -18.43 17.62 -27.02
C SER A 110 -19.81 17.81 -27.66
N SER A 111 -20.44 18.94 -27.40
CA SER A 111 -21.52 19.48 -28.21
C SER A 111 -20.89 19.96 -29.52
N PHE A 112 -20.20 19.07 -30.22
CA PHE A 112 -19.74 19.29 -31.58
C PHE A 112 -20.63 18.49 -32.55
N ARG A 113 -21.92 18.46 -32.20
CA ARG A 113 -23.04 18.22 -33.11
C ARG A 113 -24.23 19.04 -32.65
N GLN A 114 -24.04 20.35 -32.53
CA GLN A 114 -25.15 21.27 -32.34
C GLN A 114 -24.84 22.64 -32.93
N ASP A 115 -24.39 22.64 -34.18
CA ASP A 115 -24.42 23.83 -35.01
C ASP A 115 -24.86 23.43 -36.42
N ASP A 116 -26.03 22.76 -36.50
CA ASP A 116 -26.72 22.59 -37.77
C ASP A 116 -27.59 23.84 -37.99
N ASN A 117 -26.96 24.92 -38.48
CA ASN A 117 -27.64 26.15 -38.90
C ASN A 117 -28.37 25.99 -40.26
N ARG A 118 -28.59 24.76 -40.73
CA ARG A 118 -29.29 24.51 -41.99
C ARG A 118 -30.79 24.68 -41.81
N LYS A 119 -31.38 25.61 -42.59
CA LYS A 119 -32.84 25.80 -42.67
C LYS A 119 -33.57 24.77 -43.53
N VAL A 120 -32.85 23.81 -44.13
CA VAL A 120 -33.42 22.80 -45.04
C VAL A 120 -32.71 21.44 -44.94
N PRO A 121 -33.45 20.32 -45.06
CA PRO A 121 -32.90 18.97 -44.93
C PRO A 121 -32.14 18.49 -46.17
N LEU A 122 -31.17 17.59 -45.95
CA LEU A 122 -30.10 17.20 -46.88
C LEU A 122 -30.53 16.38 -48.12
N TYR A 123 -31.80 16.05 -48.30
CA TYR A 123 -32.26 15.19 -49.38
C TYR A 123 -32.79 15.96 -50.61
N TRP A 124 -32.51 17.27 -50.67
CA TRP A 124 -32.92 18.17 -51.76
C TRP A 124 -31.74 18.91 -52.43
N ALA A 125 -30.50 18.41 -52.32
CA ALA A 125 -29.34 18.96 -53.02
C ALA A 125 -28.89 18.03 -54.15
#